data_AF-A0A7S2HQG2-F1
#
_entry.id   AF-A0A7S2HQG2-F1
#
_cell.length_a   1.000
_cell.length_b   1.000
_cell.length_c   1.000
_cell.angle_alpha   90.00
_cell.angle_beta   90.00
_cell.angle_gamma   90.00
#
_symmetry.space_group_name_H-M   'P 1'
#
loop_
_entity.id
_entity.type
_entity.pdbx_description
1 polymer ?
#
loop_
_entity_poly.entity_id
_entity_poly.type
_entity_poly.pdbx_seq_one_letter_code
_entity_poly.pdbx_strand_id
1 'polypeptide(L)'
;MAFRMMRILQTLLLAILRSFLPSSTSASDCQSGDQLSVVPLGTWAEGFAISVDGVEWLRSGPTSFRSEGLWLSSGPSGTLLPFAPPSAGAGEDPVFGSYCEMTQTWRSAASDQVLFETTIRLMADNVTAVFRQRWLIDTFNTAAPGGRDDAISSFPTLVVSNDDSSSAS
;
A
#
# COMPACT_ATOMS: atom_id res chain seq x y z
N MET A 1 -6.57 -23.36 -50.69
CA MET A 1 -6.58 -24.07 -49.38
C MET A 1 -5.52 -23.56 -48.38
N ALA A 2 -4.48 -22.83 -48.80
CA ALA A 2 -3.42 -22.34 -47.91
C ALA A 2 -3.85 -21.25 -46.89
N PHE A 3 -4.88 -20.45 -47.19
CA PHE A 3 -5.31 -19.35 -46.32
C PHE A 3 -5.98 -19.77 -45.00
N ARG A 4 -6.50 -21.01 -44.89
CA ARG A 4 -7.10 -21.49 -43.63
C ARG A 4 -6.07 -21.93 -42.61
N MET A 5 -4.92 -22.41 -43.04
CA MET A 5 -3.88 -22.96 -42.15
C MET A 5 -3.10 -21.85 -41.43
N MET A 6 -2.95 -20.68 -42.06
CA MET A 6 -2.24 -19.53 -41.47
C MET A 6 -3.04 -18.85 -40.33
N ARG A 7 -4.38 -18.89 -40.38
CA ARG A 7 -5.23 -18.32 -39.31
C ARG A 7 -5.18 -19.13 -38.02
N ILE A 8 -5.09 -20.46 -38.11
CA ILE A 8 -5.08 -21.36 -36.93
C ILE A 8 -3.76 -21.22 -36.15
N LEU A 9 -2.64 -21.05 -36.86
CA LEU A 9 -1.33 -20.87 -36.24
C LEU A 9 -1.23 -19.54 -35.48
N GLN A 10 -1.89 -18.49 -35.99
CA GLN A 10 -1.87 -17.16 -35.38
C GLN A 10 -2.72 -17.09 -34.11
N THR A 11 -3.90 -17.72 -34.07
CA THR A 11 -4.71 -17.81 -32.84
C THR A 11 -4.05 -18.66 -31.76
N LEU A 12 -3.35 -19.74 -32.12
CA LEU A 12 -2.66 -20.58 -31.15
C LEU A 12 -1.47 -19.85 -30.50
N LEU A 13 -0.72 -19.06 -31.27
CA LEU A 13 0.40 -18.26 -30.76
C LEU A 13 -0.06 -17.16 -29.78
N LEU A 14 -1.20 -16.50 -30.06
CA LEU A 14 -1.77 -15.51 -29.15
C LEU A 14 -2.30 -16.11 -27.83
N ALA A 15 -2.78 -17.36 -27.85
CA ALA A 15 -3.25 -18.04 -26.64
C ALA A 15 -2.09 -18.43 -25.71
N ILE A 16 -0.97 -18.90 -26.27
CA ILE A 16 0.23 -19.29 -25.50
C ILE A 16 0.94 -18.06 -24.92
N LEU A 17 0.95 -16.91 -25.61
CA LEU A 17 1.51 -15.67 -25.06
C LEU A 17 0.68 -15.10 -23.90
N ARG A 18 -0.62 -15.40 -23.80
CA ARG A 18 -1.46 -14.97 -22.67
C ARG A 18 -1.27 -15.81 -21.41
N SER A 19 -0.77 -17.03 -21.51
CA SER A 19 -0.56 -17.91 -20.34
C SER A 19 0.78 -17.69 -19.62
N PHE A 20 1.66 -16.82 -20.16
CA PHE A 20 2.96 -16.51 -19.56
C PHE A 20 3.10 -15.06 -19.10
N LEU A 21 2.06 -14.24 -19.26
CA LEU A 21 2.04 -12.95 -18.60
C LEU A 21 1.66 -13.22 -17.13
N PRO A 22 2.54 -12.92 -16.15
CA PRO A 22 2.14 -12.95 -14.75
C PRO A 22 0.88 -12.10 -14.64
N SER A 23 -0.17 -12.65 -14.01
CA SER A 23 -1.35 -11.90 -13.65
C SER A 23 -0.85 -10.61 -12.99
N SER A 24 -0.99 -9.47 -13.66
CA SER A 24 -0.75 -8.20 -13.01
C SER A 24 -1.85 -8.09 -11.98
N THR A 25 -1.58 -8.57 -10.76
CA THR A 25 -2.35 -8.20 -9.59
C THR A 25 -2.24 -6.69 -9.55
N SER A 26 -3.33 -6.04 -9.90
CA SER A 26 -3.50 -4.64 -9.62
C SER A 26 -3.15 -4.46 -8.14
N ALA A 27 -2.37 -3.43 -7.80
CA ALA A 27 -2.01 -3.13 -6.43
C ALA A 27 -3.24 -2.84 -5.53
N SER A 28 -4.48 -2.98 -6.04
CA SER A 28 -5.72 -3.01 -5.28
C SER A 28 -6.02 -4.36 -4.60
N ASP A 29 -5.30 -5.43 -4.94
CA ASP A 29 -5.74 -6.81 -4.64
C ASP A 29 -4.80 -7.54 -3.68
N CYS A 30 -4.11 -6.84 -2.77
CA CYS A 30 -3.46 -7.52 -1.64
C CYS A 30 -4.56 -8.00 -0.69
N GLN A 31 -4.91 -9.27 -0.87
CA GLN A 31 -5.82 -10.03 -0.03
C GLN A 31 -5.05 -11.20 0.57
N SER A 32 -5.27 -11.42 1.87
CA SER A 32 -4.75 -12.59 2.57
C SER A 32 -5.92 -13.52 2.88
N GLY A 33 -6.09 -14.52 2.02
CA GLY A 33 -7.30 -15.34 2.00
C GLY A 33 -8.56 -14.53 1.70
N ASP A 34 -9.70 -15.01 2.20
CA ASP A 34 -11.00 -14.33 2.05
C ASP A 34 -11.27 -13.30 3.16
N GLN A 35 -10.42 -13.24 4.18
CA GLN A 35 -10.71 -12.48 5.40
C GLN A 35 -10.12 -11.08 5.37
N LEU A 36 -8.83 -10.92 5.06
CA LEU A 36 -8.16 -9.63 5.26
C LEU A 36 -7.84 -8.94 3.93
N SER A 37 -8.20 -7.67 3.82
CA SER A 37 -7.97 -6.87 2.62
C SER A 37 -7.58 -5.44 2.97
N VAL A 38 -6.87 -4.78 2.06
CA VAL A 38 -6.59 -3.34 2.14
C VAL A 38 -7.15 -2.67 0.89
N VAL A 39 -7.93 -1.62 1.10
CA VAL A 39 -8.63 -0.90 0.03
C VAL A 39 -8.22 0.58 0.06
N PRO A 40 -7.66 1.14 -1.03
CA PRO A 40 -7.38 2.57 -1.10
C PRO A 40 -8.67 3.40 -1.01
N LEU A 41 -8.64 4.54 -0.30
CA LEU A 41 -9.81 5.43 -0.12
C LEU A 41 -10.01 6.41 -1.29
N GLY A 42 -9.54 6.04 -2.48
CA GLY A 42 -9.34 6.95 -3.61
C GLY A 42 -7.91 6.77 -4.11
N THR A 43 -7.04 7.72 -3.79
CA THR A 43 -5.59 7.55 -3.98
C THR A 43 -4.89 7.15 -2.68
N TRP A 44 -3.71 6.55 -2.78
CA TRP A 44 -2.88 6.23 -1.60
C TRP A 44 -2.43 7.47 -0.81
N ALA A 45 -2.46 8.64 -1.44
CA ALA A 45 -2.23 9.91 -0.76
C ALA A 45 -3.37 10.24 0.24
N GLU A 46 -4.61 9.91 -0.13
CA GLU A 46 -5.80 10.14 0.68
C GLU A 46 -5.94 9.14 1.83
N GLY A 47 -5.44 7.92 1.64
CA GLY A 47 -5.38 6.88 2.65
C GLY A 47 -5.85 5.51 2.16
N PHE A 48 -6.00 4.57 3.09
CA PHE A 48 -6.48 3.21 2.86
C PHE A 48 -7.35 2.76 4.04
N ALA A 49 -8.18 1.75 3.80
CA ALA A 49 -8.89 1.00 4.82
C ALA A 49 -8.33 -0.42 4.91
N ILE A 50 -8.34 -1.01 6.10
CA ILE A 50 -8.17 -2.45 6.30
C ILE A 50 -9.52 -3.02 6.70
N SER A 51 -9.96 -4.03 5.97
CA SER A 51 -11.21 -4.73 6.23
C SER A 51 -10.96 -6.18 6.60
N VAL A 52 -11.76 -6.69 7.53
CA VAL A 52 -11.82 -8.11 7.93
C VAL A 52 -13.21 -8.63 7.64
N ASP A 53 -13.30 -9.70 6.85
CA ASP A 53 -14.55 -10.30 6.36
C ASP A 53 -15.48 -9.26 5.70
N GLY A 54 -14.88 -8.31 4.97
CA GLY A 54 -15.58 -7.20 4.30
C GLY A 54 -16.01 -6.04 5.21
N VAL A 55 -15.80 -6.13 6.53
CA VAL A 55 -16.08 -5.06 7.50
C VAL A 55 -14.82 -4.22 7.72
N GLU A 56 -14.92 -2.90 7.54
CA GLU A 56 -13.81 -1.98 7.81
C GLU A 56 -13.45 -1.98 9.29
N TRP A 57 -12.21 -2.35 9.61
CA TRP A 57 -11.67 -2.31 10.98
C TRP A 57 -10.85 -1.07 11.24
N LEU A 58 -10.01 -0.70 10.27
CA LEU A 58 -9.08 0.42 10.39
C LEU A 58 -9.22 1.32 9.18
N ARG A 59 -9.26 2.62 9.43
CA ARG A 59 -9.20 3.66 8.41
C ARG A 59 -7.96 4.50 8.60
N SER A 60 -7.16 4.65 7.55
CA SER A 60 -6.00 5.51 7.54
C SER A 60 -6.40 6.95 7.18
N GLY A 61 -5.74 7.91 7.83
CA GLY A 61 -5.72 9.31 7.43
C GLY A 61 -4.51 9.66 6.56
N PRO A 62 -4.21 10.95 6.38
CA PRO A 62 -3.01 11.39 5.66
C PRO A 62 -1.71 10.92 6.34
N THR A 63 -0.73 10.58 5.52
CA THR A 63 0.65 10.39 5.96
C THR A 63 1.29 11.77 6.16
N SER A 64 2.04 11.97 7.24
CA SER A 64 2.81 13.21 7.45
C SER A 64 4.28 12.92 7.61
N PHE A 65 5.17 13.85 7.30
CA PHE A 65 6.61 13.64 7.50
C PHE A 65 7.30 14.97 7.69
N ARG A 66 8.26 15.03 8.62
CA ARG A 66 9.07 16.23 8.82
C ARG A 66 10.46 16.05 8.21
N SER A 67 10.81 16.93 7.27
CA SER A 67 12.10 16.92 6.56
C SER A 67 12.58 18.34 6.37
N GLU A 68 13.86 18.61 6.62
CA GLU A 68 14.49 19.92 6.46
C GLU A 68 13.73 21.08 7.15
N GLY A 69 13.15 20.79 8.32
CA GLY A 69 12.35 21.74 9.10
C GLY A 69 10.93 21.97 8.55
N LEU A 70 10.57 21.40 7.41
CA LEU A 70 9.24 21.48 6.80
C LEU A 70 8.36 20.31 7.25
N TRP A 71 7.08 20.60 7.50
CA TRP A 71 6.05 19.60 7.68
C TRP A 71 5.41 19.27 6.33
N LEU A 72 5.55 18.03 5.90
CA LEU A 72 4.96 17.49 4.67
C LEU A 72 3.76 16.62 5.06
N SER A 73 2.73 16.60 4.24
CA SER A 73 1.54 15.76 4.43
C SER A 73 1.03 15.25 3.09
N SER A 74 0.37 14.10 3.05
CA SER A 74 -0.21 13.51 1.85
C SER A 74 -1.66 13.93 1.60
N GLY A 75 -2.24 14.76 2.48
CA GLY A 75 -3.62 15.22 2.33
C GLY A 75 -3.85 16.12 1.10
N PRO A 76 -5.09 16.59 0.87
CA PRO A 76 -5.47 17.32 -0.35
C PRO A 76 -4.63 18.56 -0.71
N SER A 77 -4.06 19.23 0.30
CA SER A 77 -3.18 20.40 0.15
C SER A 77 -1.74 20.11 0.57
N GLY A 78 -1.42 18.83 0.72
CA GLY A 78 -0.15 18.37 1.25
C GLY A 78 0.98 18.36 0.22
N THR A 79 2.21 18.47 0.71
CA THR A 79 3.44 18.49 -0.10
C THR A 79 4.22 17.16 -0.07
N LEU A 80 3.65 16.12 0.54
CA LEU A 80 4.15 14.75 0.49
C LEU A 80 3.37 13.98 -0.57
N LEU A 81 4.03 13.55 -1.64
CA LEU A 81 3.36 12.91 -2.77
C LEU A 81 3.82 11.46 -2.93
N PRO A 82 2.94 10.56 -3.42
CA PRO A 82 3.36 9.28 -3.97
C PRO A 82 4.44 9.49 -5.04
N PHE A 83 5.56 8.76 -4.94
CA PHE A 83 6.61 8.78 -5.95
C PHE A 83 6.19 8.00 -7.20
N ALA A 84 5.55 6.86 -6.98
CA ALA A 84 5.04 5.95 -8.00
C ALA A 84 3.73 5.32 -7.50
N PRO A 85 2.96 4.64 -8.38
CA PRO A 85 1.91 3.74 -7.92
C PRO A 85 2.47 2.72 -6.91
N PRO A 86 1.66 2.26 -5.96
CA PRO A 86 2.11 1.27 -5.00
C PRO A 86 2.51 -0.01 -5.70
N SER A 87 3.55 -0.65 -5.19
CA SER A 87 3.95 -1.98 -5.61
C SER A 87 3.30 -3.01 -4.69
N ALA A 88 2.75 -4.07 -5.29
CA ALA A 88 2.31 -5.26 -4.56
C ALA A 88 3.44 -6.29 -4.54
N GLY A 89 3.54 -7.02 -3.45
CA GLY A 89 4.47 -8.12 -3.26
C GLY A 89 3.81 -9.27 -2.49
N ALA A 90 4.46 -10.42 -2.49
CA ALA A 90 4.10 -11.54 -1.65
C ALA A 90 5.37 -12.23 -1.16
N GLY A 91 5.27 -12.94 -0.04
CA GLY A 91 6.40 -13.65 0.54
C GLY A 91 5.98 -14.56 1.68
N GLU A 92 6.99 -15.02 2.42
CA GLU A 92 6.84 -15.89 3.57
C GLU A 92 7.66 -15.34 4.73
N ASP A 93 7.02 -15.19 5.89
CA ASP A 93 7.65 -14.85 7.15
C ASP A 93 7.84 -16.13 7.98
N PRO A 94 9.05 -16.40 8.52
CA PRO A 94 9.32 -17.63 9.26
C PRO A 94 8.45 -17.86 10.50
N VAL A 95 7.82 -16.81 11.03
CA VAL A 95 7.01 -16.86 12.26
C VAL A 95 5.52 -16.80 11.94
N PHE A 96 5.14 -15.92 11.02
CA PHE A 96 3.74 -15.59 10.76
C PHE A 96 3.18 -16.22 9.48
N GLY A 97 4.02 -16.90 8.70
CA GLY A 97 3.62 -17.62 7.50
C GLY A 97 3.57 -16.73 6.27
N SER A 98 2.73 -17.12 5.31
CA SER A 98 2.65 -16.43 4.02
C SER A 98 2.00 -15.04 4.15
N TYR A 99 2.40 -14.10 3.30
CA TYR A 99 1.85 -12.75 3.30
C TYR A 99 1.73 -12.16 1.90
N CYS A 100 0.78 -11.23 1.73
CA CYS A 100 0.83 -10.22 0.68
C CYS A 100 1.27 -8.88 1.29
N GLU A 101 1.90 -8.03 0.50
CA GLU A 101 2.28 -6.70 0.95
C GLU A 101 2.03 -5.63 -0.11
N MET A 102 1.83 -4.41 0.34
CA MET A 102 1.77 -3.23 -0.51
C MET A 102 2.71 -2.18 -0.01
N THR A 103 3.53 -1.64 -0.90
CA THR A 103 4.52 -0.63 -0.59
C THR A 103 4.24 0.65 -1.36
N GLN A 104 4.15 1.76 -0.64
CA GLN A 104 4.07 3.11 -1.20
C GLN A 104 5.36 3.86 -0.90
N THR A 105 6.02 4.33 -1.96
CA THR A 105 7.18 5.21 -1.86
C THR A 105 6.73 6.67 -1.89
N TRP A 106 7.30 7.50 -1.02
CA TRP A 106 6.91 8.89 -0.84
C TRP A 106 8.03 9.85 -1.24
N ARG A 107 7.66 11.00 -1.81
CA ARG A 107 8.57 12.08 -2.20
C ARG A 107 8.10 13.45 -1.74
N SER A 108 9.03 14.39 -1.63
CA SER A 108 8.71 15.81 -1.45
C SER A 108 8.24 16.43 -2.76
N ALA A 109 7.15 17.18 -2.73
CA ALA A 109 6.71 17.99 -3.87
C ALA A 109 7.70 19.13 -4.19
N ALA A 110 8.42 19.64 -3.18
CA ALA A 110 9.29 20.80 -3.33
C ALA A 110 10.65 20.45 -3.98
N SER A 111 11.22 19.30 -3.62
CA SER A 111 12.55 18.89 -4.06
C SER A 111 12.56 17.68 -4.99
N ASP A 112 11.41 17.03 -5.20
CA ASP A 112 11.25 15.74 -5.90
C ASP A 112 12.06 14.58 -5.28
N GLN A 113 12.67 14.80 -4.11
CA GLN A 113 13.48 13.83 -3.41
C GLN A 113 12.60 12.71 -2.84
N VAL A 114 13.04 11.46 -3.02
CA VAL A 114 12.42 10.29 -2.40
C VAL A 114 12.80 10.24 -0.92
N LEU A 115 11.80 10.13 -0.06
CA LEU A 115 11.98 10.29 1.39
C LEU A 115 11.88 8.94 2.11
N PHE A 116 10.84 8.17 1.90
CA PHE A 116 10.67 6.91 2.62
C PHE A 116 9.66 6.01 1.92
N GLU A 117 9.56 4.80 2.42
CA GLU A 117 8.56 3.82 2.03
C GLU A 117 7.68 3.47 3.23
N THR A 118 6.40 3.29 2.98
CA THR A 118 5.45 2.65 3.89
C THR A 118 5.01 1.34 3.28
N THR A 119 5.06 0.26 4.05
CA THR A 119 4.60 -1.06 3.64
C THR A 119 3.52 -1.55 4.58
N ILE A 120 2.45 -2.12 4.02
CA ILE A 120 1.42 -2.83 4.75
C ILE A 120 1.50 -4.30 4.34
N ARG A 121 1.66 -5.20 5.31
CA ARG A 121 1.65 -6.65 5.09
C ARG A 121 0.41 -7.26 5.69
N LEU A 122 -0.24 -8.15 4.95
CA LEU A 122 -1.39 -8.90 5.41
C LEU A 122 -0.97 -10.37 5.49
N MET A 123 -0.97 -10.93 6.70
CA MET A 123 -0.58 -12.33 6.90
C MET A 123 -1.76 -13.23 6.52
N ALA A 124 -1.52 -14.30 5.76
CA ALA A 124 -2.60 -15.14 5.24
C ALA A 124 -3.08 -16.16 6.27
N ASP A 125 -2.13 -16.64 7.07
CA ASP A 125 -2.37 -17.70 8.04
C ASP A 125 -2.92 -17.17 9.38
N ASN A 126 -2.92 -15.85 9.58
CA ASN A 126 -3.39 -15.17 10.77
C ASN A 126 -4.04 -13.84 10.40
N VAL A 127 -5.13 -13.46 11.08
CA VAL A 127 -5.78 -12.15 10.93
C VAL A 127 -4.86 -11.07 11.52
N THR A 128 -3.83 -10.67 10.77
CA THR A 128 -2.77 -9.77 11.22
C THR A 128 -2.34 -8.85 10.09
N ALA A 129 -2.35 -7.55 10.37
CA ALA A 129 -1.76 -6.53 9.52
C ALA A 129 -0.49 -5.98 10.16
N VAL A 130 0.62 -5.93 9.41
CA VAL A 130 1.90 -5.36 9.86
C VAL A 130 2.20 -4.10 9.07
N PHE A 131 2.42 -3.00 9.78
CA PHE A 131 2.80 -1.72 9.20
C PHE A 131 4.31 -1.53 9.35
N ARG A 132 4.99 -1.24 8.24
CA ARG A 132 6.45 -1.02 8.20
C ARG A 132 6.78 0.27 7.51
N GLN A 133 7.85 0.90 7.97
CA GLN A 133 8.41 2.09 7.37
C GLN A 133 9.90 1.89 7.17
N ARG A 134 10.39 2.31 6.02
CA ARG A 134 11.80 2.24 5.65
C ARG A 134 12.28 3.62 5.19
N TRP A 135 13.31 4.13 5.86
CA TRP A 135 14.03 5.33 5.46
C TRP A 135 15.04 4.97 4.37
N LEU A 136 15.22 5.85 3.38
CA LEU A 136 16.21 5.65 2.33
C LEU A 136 17.53 6.35 2.72
N ILE A 137 18.64 5.91 2.13
CA ILE A 137 20.01 6.29 2.54
C ILE A 137 20.28 7.81 2.47
N ASP A 138 19.51 8.54 1.67
CA ASP A 138 19.68 10.00 1.46
C ASP A 138 18.55 10.83 2.06
N THR A 139 17.76 10.27 2.97
CA THR A 139 16.66 10.99 3.61
C THR A 139 17.19 11.83 4.76
N PHE A 140 17.28 13.15 4.56
CA PHE A 140 17.64 14.08 5.63
C PHE A 140 16.50 14.20 6.65
N ASN A 141 16.52 13.32 7.65
CA ASN A 141 15.67 13.44 8.82
C ASN A 141 16.21 14.57 9.71
N THR A 142 15.73 15.79 9.51
CA THR A 142 16.05 16.92 10.39
C THR A 142 15.04 17.03 11.52
N ALA A 143 14.68 15.91 12.16
CA ALA A 143 14.10 16.00 13.48
C ALA A 143 15.01 16.89 14.32
N ALA A 144 14.50 18.07 14.72
CA ALA A 144 15.22 18.94 15.63
C ALA A 144 15.61 18.11 16.86
N PRO A 145 16.75 18.42 17.50
CA PRO A 145 17.21 17.65 18.66
C PRO A 145 16.20 17.76 19.81
N GLY A 146 15.27 16.80 19.90
CA GLY A 146 14.68 16.34 21.16
C GLY A 146 13.50 17.12 21.76
N GLY A 147 12.58 17.70 20.97
CA GLY A 147 11.29 18.14 21.53
C GLY A 147 10.37 16.95 21.78
N ARG A 148 9.80 16.83 23.00
CA ARG A 148 8.84 15.78 23.37
C ARG A 148 7.56 15.77 22.51
N ASP A 149 7.27 16.88 21.85
CA ASP A 149 6.14 17.07 20.94
C ASP A 149 6.49 16.82 19.46
N ASP A 150 7.76 16.50 19.16
CA ASP A 150 8.22 16.20 17.80
C ASP A 150 8.00 14.71 17.49
N ALA A 151 6.74 14.30 17.41
CA ALA A 151 6.39 12.98 16.91
C ALA A 151 6.71 12.87 15.40
N ILE A 152 7.80 12.19 15.07
CA ILE A 152 8.14 11.80 13.70
C ILE A 152 7.30 10.56 13.36
N SER A 153 6.04 10.75 12.99
CA SER A 153 5.24 9.66 12.40
C SER A 153 5.09 9.92 10.92
N SER A 154 5.71 9.07 10.10
CA SER A 154 5.37 8.96 8.67
C SER A 154 4.59 7.72 8.32
N PHE A 155 3.82 7.27 9.30
CA PHE A 155 2.66 6.47 9.04
C PHE A 155 1.40 7.33 9.06
N PRO A 156 0.40 6.95 8.26
CA PRO A 156 -0.97 7.40 8.45
C PRO A 156 -1.42 7.26 9.90
N THR A 157 -2.21 8.23 10.37
CA THR A 157 -3.02 8.01 11.56
C THR A 157 -4.05 6.94 11.28
N LEU A 158 -4.22 5.97 12.19
CA LEU A 158 -5.25 4.94 12.07
C LEU A 158 -6.40 5.24 13.03
N VAL A 159 -7.62 5.19 12.53
CA VAL A 159 -8.85 5.26 13.32
C VAL A 159 -9.48 3.87 13.32
N VAL A 160 -9.81 3.37 14.51
CA VAL A 160 -10.61 2.14 14.65
C VAL A 160 -12.05 2.48 14.35
N SER A 161 -12.66 1.74 13.43
CA SER A 161 -14.08 1.89 13.14
C SER A 161 -14.88 1.32 14.31
N ASN A 162 -15.51 2.18 15.10
CA ASN A 162 -16.49 1.75 16.08
C ASN A 162 -17.78 1.47 15.32
N ASP A 163 -18.05 0.21 15.02
CA ASP A 163 -19.39 -0.21 14.63
C ASP A 163 -20.30 -0.11 15.86
N ASP A 164 -20.83 1.08 16.13
CA ASP A 164 -21.88 1.31 17.15
C ASP A 164 -23.25 0.76 16.69
N SER A 165 -23.26 -0.29 15.86
CA SER A 165 -24.46 -1.01 15.43
C SER A 165 -24.93 -2.04 16.47
N SER A 166 -24.78 -1.74 17.76
CA SER A 166 -25.61 -2.39 18.78
C SER A 166 -27.03 -1.83 18.66
N SER A 167 -27.78 -2.31 17.68
CA SER A 167 -29.24 -2.22 17.71
C SER A 167 -29.70 -2.98 18.94
N ALA A 168 -29.98 -2.23 20.01
CA ALA A 168 -30.67 -2.72 21.19
C ALA A 168 -31.89 -3.52 20.70
N SER A 169 -31.83 -4.84 20.94
CA SER A 169 -32.94 -5.78 20.75
C SER A 169 -33.87 -5.73 21.94
#